data_AF-A0A7C4AHA9-F1
#
_entry.id   AF-A0A7C4AHA9-F1
#
_cell.length_a   1.000
_cell.length_b   1.000
_cell.length_c   1.000
_cell.angle_alpha   90.00
_cell.angle_beta   90.00
_cell.angle_gamma   90.00
#
_symmetry.space_group_name_H-M   'P 1'
#
loop_
_entity.id
_entity.type
_entity.pdbx_description
1 polymer ?
#
loop_
_entity_poly.entity_id
_entity_poly.type
_entity_poly.pdbx_seq_one_letter_code
_entity_poly.pdbx_strand_id
1 'polypeptide(L)'
;MRTPPPSPAQEPRVSRAARAFPFRALALALCLGAAALSPLPVQAQERITQEQVDQLADRTRAQREAYHRFDAAEREARAAGQTERATSFAQAKAKALESYTQLEAELKAAQARLKQVKAAAR
;
A
#
# COMPACT_ATOMS: atom_id res chain seq x y z
N MET A 1 -33.22 69.11 -28.10
CA MET A 1 -34.12 68.40 -29.04
C MET A 1 -34.23 66.93 -28.60
N ARG A 2 -35.27 66.25 -29.09
CA ARG A 2 -35.93 65.02 -28.62
C ARG A 2 -35.08 63.73 -28.60
N THR A 3 -35.56 62.76 -27.81
CA THR A 3 -35.32 61.29 -27.69
C THR A 3 -35.47 60.53 -29.05
N PRO A 4 -35.47 59.16 -29.18
CA PRO A 4 -35.31 58.00 -28.24
C PRO A 4 -34.38 56.84 -28.77
N PRO A 5 -34.31 55.65 -28.10
CA PRO A 5 -33.38 54.52 -28.36
C PRO A 5 -33.95 53.44 -29.31
N PRO A 6 -33.19 52.37 -29.69
CA PRO A 6 -33.25 51.04 -29.01
C PRO A 6 -31.88 50.27 -29.05
N SER A 7 -31.52 49.32 -28.17
CA SER A 7 -31.94 47.89 -28.06
C SER A 7 -32.08 47.13 -29.40
N PRO A 8 -31.99 45.80 -29.45
CA PRO A 8 -31.28 44.83 -28.62
C PRO A 8 -30.49 43.80 -29.49
N ALA A 9 -29.91 42.80 -28.82
CA ALA A 9 -29.84 41.40 -29.22
C ALA A 9 -30.28 41.01 -30.65
N GLN A 10 -29.50 40.15 -31.30
CA GLN A 10 -29.84 38.73 -31.45
C GLN A 10 -28.90 38.06 -32.45
N GLU A 11 -28.38 36.91 -32.03
CA GLU A 11 -27.66 35.96 -32.86
C GLU A 11 -28.51 35.50 -34.06
N PRO A 12 -27.87 35.17 -35.18
CA PRO A 12 -28.34 34.09 -36.02
C PRO A 12 -27.32 32.95 -36.04
N ARG A 13 -27.76 31.81 -35.49
CA ARG A 13 -27.27 30.47 -35.82
C ARG A 13 -27.09 30.33 -37.33
N VAL A 14 -25.93 29.88 -37.80
CA VAL A 14 -25.88 29.03 -39.00
C VAL A 14 -24.84 27.93 -38.84
N SER A 15 -25.34 26.73 -39.10
CA SER A 15 -24.72 25.43 -39.00
C SER A 15 -23.64 25.16 -40.06
N ARG A 16 -22.76 24.24 -39.67
CA ARG A 16 -22.22 23.12 -40.45
C ARG A 16 -21.25 23.39 -41.62
N ALA A 17 -20.06 22.84 -41.37
CA ALA A 17 -19.39 21.81 -42.16
C ALA A 17 -18.52 22.24 -43.35
N ALA A 18 -17.22 22.00 -43.21
CA ALA A 18 -16.40 21.16 -44.10
C ALA A 18 -14.93 21.25 -43.62
N ARG A 19 -14.43 20.23 -42.90
CA ARG A 19 -13.43 19.28 -43.43
C ARG A 19 -12.26 19.93 -44.17
N ALA A 20 -11.12 20.01 -43.47
CA ALA A 20 -9.79 19.86 -44.04
C ALA A 20 -8.84 19.30 -42.95
N PHE A 21 -8.80 17.97 -42.82
CA PHE A 21 -7.62 17.28 -42.30
C PHE A 21 -6.65 17.15 -43.48
N PRO A 22 -5.32 17.26 -43.32
CA PRO A 22 -4.59 16.06 -42.85
C PRO A 22 -3.14 16.24 -42.28
N PHE A 23 -2.60 15.13 -41.76
CA PHE A 23 -1.16 14.78 -41.74
C PHE A 23 -0.18 15.40 -40.71
N ARG A 24 -0.57 15.63 -39.45
CA ARG A 24 0.44 15.68 -38.35
C ARG A 24 0.12 14.86 -37.10
N ALA A 25 -0.94 14.05 -37.13
CA ALA A 25 -1.29 13.14 -36.02
C ALA A 25 -0.88 11.68 -36.29
N LEU A 26 -0.11 11.40 -37.36
CA LEU A 26 0.29 10.03 -37.73
C LEU A 26 1.68 9.63 -37.18
N ALA A 27 2.25 10.38 -36.24
CA ALA A 27 3.54 10.04 -35.63
C ALA A 27 3.42 9.56 -34.18
N LEU A 28 2.28 9.76 -33.51
CA LEU A 28 2.10 9.35 -32.10
C LEU A 28 1.35 8.03 -31.91
N ALA A 29 0.60 7.55 -32.92
CA ALA A 29 -0.19 6.33 -32.79
C ALA A 29 0.60 5.04 -33.08
N LEU A 30 1.84 5.15 -33.56
CA LEU A 30 2.71 4.01 -33.90
C LEU A 30 3.70 3.64 -32.78
N CYS A 31 3.63 4.28 -31.61
CA CYS A 31 4.32 3.84 -30.40
C CYS A 31 3.45 2.96 -29.49
N LEU A 32 2.18 2.70 -29.86
CA LEU A 32 1.26 1.84 -29.10
C LEU A 32 1.29 0.36 -29.53
N GLY A 33 2.13 0.01 -30.51
CA GLY A 33 2.18 -1.33 -31.12
C GLY A 33 3.43 -2.16 -30.77
N ALA A 34 4.22 -1.77 -29.76
CA ALA A 34 5.44 -2.48 -29.37
C ALA A 34 5.58 -2.70 -27.86
N ALA A 35 4.49 -2.60 -27.10
CA ALA A 35 4.40 -3.35 -25.85
C ALA A 35 4.01 -4.78 -26.21
N ALA A 36 4.95 -5.47 -26.84
CA ALA A 36 4.97 -6.92 -26.91
C ALA A 36 4.55 -7.46 -25.54
N LEU A 37 3.71 -8.48 -25.55
CA LEU A 37 3.44 -9.34 -24.41
C LEU A 37 4.79 -9.80 -23.84
N SER A 38 5.36 -8.97 -22.98
CA SER A 38 6.32 -9.41 -22.01
C SER A 38 5.48 -10.31 -21.11
N PRO A 39 5.77 -11.61 -21.01
CA PRO A 39 5.22 -12.36 -19.91
C PRO A 39 5.71 -11.60 -18.67
N LEU A 40 4.81 -10.83 -18.05
CA LEU A 40 4.92 -10.48 -16.65
C LEU A 40 5.40 -11.78 -16.00
N PRO A 41 6.57 -11.82 -15.35
CA PRO A 41 7.01 -13.02 -14.69
C PRO A 41 5.90 -13.37 -13.72
N VAL A 42 5.14 -14.41 -14.07
CA VAL A 42 4.21 -15.08 -13.20
C VAL A 42 5.06 -15.43 -12.01
N GLN A 43 4.88 -14.68 -10.92
CA GLN A 43 5.52 -14.94 -9.64
C GLN A 43 7.05 -14.95 -9.78
N ALA A 44 7.69 -13.82 -9.46
CA ALA A 44 8.94 -13.92 -8.73
C ALA A 44 8.60 -14.67 -7.43
N GLN A 45 8.57 -16.00 -7.51
CA GLN A 45 8.25 -16.88 -6.40
C GLN A 45 9.47 -16.78 -5.50
N GLU A 46 9.41 -15.82 -4.59
CA GLU A 46 10.44 -15.59 -3.61
C GLU A 46 10.62 -16.92 -2.87
N ARG A 47 11.74 -17.60 -3.16
CA ARG A 47 12.03 -18.90 -2.56
C ARG A 47 12.26 -18.62 -1.08
N ILE A 48 11.35 -19.10 -0.25
CA ILE A 48 11.52 -18.99 1.20
C ILE A 48 12.75 -19.78 1.59
N THR A 49 13.76 -19.07 2.10
CA THR A 49 15.00 -19.66 2.62
C THR A 49 14.87 -19.88 4.13
N GLN A 50 15.74 -20.73 4.68
CA GLN A 50 15.87 -20.86 6.13
C GLN A 50 16.20 -19.51 6.77
N GLU A 51 17.07 -18.71 6.14
CA GLU A 51 17.46 -17.38 6.61
C GLU A 51 16.26 -16.43 6.75
N GLN A 52 15.33 -16.41 5.80
CA GLN A 52 14.12 -15.58 5.91
C GLN A 52 13.24 -16.01 7.09
N VAL A 53 13.13 -17.32 7.34
CA VAL A 53 12.39 -17.84 8.50
C VAL A 53 13.06 -17.44 9.81
N ASP A 54 14.40 -17.47 9.86
CA ASP A 54 15.17 -17.12 11.05
C ASP A 54 15.06 -15.61 11.34
N GLN A 55 15.19 -14.75 10.31
CA GLN A 55 14.97 -13.31 10.46
C GLN A 55 13.55 -12.96 10.95
N LEU A 56 12.55 -13.69 10.46
CA LEU A 56 11.17 -13.50 10.89
C LEU A 56 10.99 -13.93 12.36
N ALA A 57 11.61 -15.04 12.76
CA ALA A 57 11.61 -15.51 14.15
C ALA A 57 12.26 -14.51 15.11
N ASP A 58 13.38 -13.89 14.72
CA ASP A 58 14.05 -12.86 15.51
C ASP A 58 13.16 -11.62 15.69
N ARG A 59 12.48 -11.18 14.62
CA ARG A 59 11.52 -10.08 14.70
C ARG A 59 10.32 -10.41 15.59
N THR A 60 9.75 -11.61 15.47
CA THR A 60 8.66 -12.08 16.33
C THR A 60 9.10 -12.07 17.80
N ARG A 61 10.31 -12.54 18.10
CA ARG A 61 10.87 -12.54 19.46
C ARG A 61 11.04 -11.12 19.99
N ALA A 62 11.59 -10.21 19.18
CA ALA A 62 11.78 -8.82 19.58
C ALA A 62 10.45 -8.13 19.91
N GLN A 63 9.39 -8.37 19.12
CA GLN A 63 8.06 -7.81 19.41
C GLN A 63 7.42 -8.40 20.66
N ARG A 64 7.61 -9.70 20.91
CA ARG A 64 7.18 -10.35 22.15
C ARG A 64 7.85 -9.72 23.37
N GLU A 65 9.16 -9.49 23.29
CA GLU A 65 9.90 -8.83 24.36
C GLU A 65 9.42 -7.38 24.56
N ALA A 66 9.19 -6.63 23.48
CA ALA A 66 8.65 -5.29 23.55
C ALA A 66 7.29 -5.26 24.26
N TYR A 67 6.38 -6.18 23.92
CA TYR A 67 5.10 -6.34 24.60
C TYR A 67 5.28 -6.51 26.12
N HIS A 68 6.15 -7.43 26.54
CA HIS A 68 6.39 -7.66 27.97
C HIS A 68 7.04 -6.46 28.68
N ARG A 69 7.94 -5.74 28.01
CA ARG A 69 8.54 -4.52 28.56
C ARG A 69 7.50 -3.42 28.75
N PHE A 70 6.61 -3.22 27.78
CA PHE A 70 5.52 -2.24 27.92
C PHE A 70 4.49 -2.66 28.97
N ASP A 71 4.21 -3.95 29.13
CA ASP A 71 3.35 -4.44 30.20
C ASP A 71 3.92 -4.18 31.60
N ALA A 72 5.22 -4.41 31.78
CA ALA A 72 5.91 -4.08 33.02
C ALA A 72 5.90 -2.56 33.28
N ALA A 73 6.25 -1.76 32.27
CA ALA A 73 6.27 -0.30 32.37
C ALA A 73 4.88 0.30 32.66
N GLU A 74 3.82 -0.24 32.06
CA GLU A 74 2.43 0.14 32.34
C GLU A 74 2.07 -0.14 33.80
N ARG A 75 2.42 -1.32 34.33
CA ARG A 75 2.17 -1.69 35.73
C ARG A 75 2.93 -0.80 36.70
N GLU A 76 4.20 -0.53 36.45
CA GLU A 76 5.00 0.38 37.26
C GLU A 76 4.45 1.81 37.23
N ALA A 77 4.08 2.32 36.04
CA ALA A 77 3.49 3.64 35.91
C ALA A 77 2.15 3.76 36.65
N ARG A 78 1.29 2.72 36.61
CA ARG A 78 0.05 2.68 37.39
C ARG A 78 0.32 2.65 38.89
N ALA A 79 1.27 1.84 39.34
CA ALA A 79 1.64 1.74 40.75
C ALA A 79 2.20 3.07 41.29
N ALA A 80 2.90 3.82 40.44
CA ALA A 80 3.43 5.15 40.75
C ALA A 80 2.40 6.29 40.62
N GLY A 81 1.14 6.00 40.27
CA GLY A 81 0.10 7.01 40.05
C GLY A 81 0.31 7.87 38.80
N GLN A 82 1.16 7.45 37.87
CA GLN A 82 1.48 8.17 36.64
C GLN A 82 0.52 7.78 35.50
N THR A 83 -0.73 8.24 35.60
CA THR A 83 -1.85 7.82 34.73
C THR A 83 -1.61 8.07 33.23
N GLU A 84 -0.99 9.21 32.86
CA GLU A 84 -0.69 9.54 31.46
C GLU A 84 0.35 8.58 30.86
N ARG A 85 1.42 8.31 31.60
CA ARG A 85 2.46 7.35 31.19
C ARG A 85 1.93 5.93 31.11
N ALA A 86 1.12 5.51 32.07
CA ALA A 86 0.45 4.21 32.03
C ALA A 86 -0.43 4.07 30.77
N THR A 87 -1.13 5.13 30.37
CA THR A 87 -1.94 5.14 29.14
C THR A 87 -1.07 5.03 27.89
N SER A 88 0.04 5.78 27.84
CA SER A 88 1.00 5.69 26.75
C SER A 88 1.61 4.28 26.61
N PHE A 89 2.03 3.67 27.73
CA PHE A 89 2.53 2.29 27.73
C PHE A 89 1.46 1.27 27.34
N ALA A 90 0.21 1.45 27.77
CA ALA A 90 -0.89 0.59 27.36
C ALA A 90 -1.11 0.62 25.83
N GLN A 91 -1.03 1.80 25.21
CA GLN A 91 -1.11 1.93 23.74
C GLN A 91 0.09 1.28 23.03
N ALA A 92 1.31 1.49 23.54
CA ALA A 92 2.51 0.86 23.00
C ALA A 92 2.45 -0.68 23.14
N LYS A 93 1.95 -1.17 24.28
CA LYS A 93 1.71 -2.60 24.51
C LYS A 93 0.72 -3.18 23.50
N ALA A 94 -0.39 -2.51 23.24
CA ALA A 94 -1.38 -2.95 22.26
C ALA A 94 -0.78 -3.05 20.85
N LYS A 95 0.01 -2.06 20.42
CA LYS A 95 0.71 -2.09 19.12
C LYS A 95 1.75 -3.20 19.02
N ALA A 96 2.51 -3.44 20.10
CA ALA A 96 3.49 -4.53 20.16
C ALA A 96 2.79 -5.89 20.09
N LEU A 97 1.63 -6.05 20.74
CA LEU A 97 0.83 -7.27 20.68
C LEU A 97 0.28 -7.53 19.28
N GLU A 98 -0.26 -6.51 18.62
CA GLU A 98 -0.73 -6.60 17.24
C GLU A 98 0.41 -7.02 16.30
N SER A 99 1.56 -6.35 16.39
CA SER A 99 2.74 -6.68 15.57
C SER A 99 3.24 -8.10 15.85
N TYR A 100 3.28 -8.52 17.12
CA TYR A 100 3.65 -9.87 17.52
C TYR A 100 2.74 -10.93 16.91
N THR A 101 1.42 -10.74 17.00
CA THR A 101 0.44 -11.72 16.48
C THR A 101 0.49 -11.83 14.95
N GLN A 102 0.69 -10.71 14.25
CA GLN A 102 0.91 -10.71 12.80
C GLN A 102 2.18 -11.48 12.43
N LEU A 103 3.32 -11.14 13.06
CA LEU A 103 4.60 -11.81 12.79
C LEU A 103 4.58 -13.30 13.16
N GLU A 104 3.85 -13.70 14.21
CA GLU A 104 3.68 -15.10 14.58
C GLU A 104 2.90 -15.88 13.53
N ALA A 105 1.83 -15.29 12.98
CA ALA A 105 1.08 -15.87 11.87
C ALA A 105 1.94 -16.01 10.61
N GLU A 106 2.70 -14.97 10.26
CA GLU A 106 3.64 -14.99 9.14
C GLU A 106 4.73 -16.05 9.33
N LEU A 107 5.30 -16.16 10.54
CA LEU A 107 6.33 -17.14 10.86
C LEU A 107 5.81 -18.56 10.67
N LYS A 108 4.60 -18.84 11.17
CA LYS A 108 3.96 -20.14 10.99
C LYS A 108 3.73 -20.47 9.51
N ALA A 109 3.28 -19.49 8.72
CA ALA A 109 3.09 -19.67 7.28
C ALA A 109 4.43 -19.91 6.54
N ALA A 110 5.47 -19.14 6.87
CA ALA A 110 6.80 -19.28 6.28
C ALA A 110 7.43 -20.64 6.60
N GLN A 111 7.32 -21.11 7.85
CA GLN A 111 7.77 -22.44 8.26
C GLN A 111 7.02 -23.57 7.52
N ALA A 112 5.71 -23.43 7.32
CA ALA A 112 4.92 -24.40 6.56
C ALA A 112 5.38 -24.49 5.09
N ARG A 113 5.60 -23.33 4.45
CA ARG A 113 6.12 -23.26 3.08
C ARG A 113 7.53 -23.84 2.97
N LEU A 114 8.41 -23.54 3.92
CA LEU A 114 9.78 -24.10 3.93
C LEU A 114 9.78 -25.63 4.01
N LYS A 115 8.86 -26.22 4.79
CA LYS A 115 8.69 -27.69 4.85
C LYS A 115 8.27 -28.26 3.49
N GLN A 116 7.35 -27.60 2.78
CA GLN A 116 6.92 -28.01 1.44
C GLN A 116 8.07 -27.94 0.43
N VAL A 117 8.87 -26.86 0.46
CA VAL A 117 10.07 -26.72 -0.40
C VAL A 117 11.08 -27.81 -0.11
N LYS A 118 11.37 -28.11 1.16
CA LYS A 118 12.28 -29.19 1.56
C LYS A 118 11.77 -30.58 1.16
N ALA A 119 10.45 -30.79 1.17
CA ALA A 119 9.84 -32.05 0.74
C ALA A 119 9.88 -32.24 -0.78
N ALA A 120 9.65 -31.19 -1.55
CA ALA A 120 9.72 -31.22 -3.02
C ALA A 120 11.14 -31.37 -3.59
N ALA A 121 12.17 -31.11 -2.77
CA ALA A 121 13.57 -31.26 -3.12
C ALA A 121 14.15 -32.66 -2.83
N ARG A 122 13.34 -33.59 -2.31
CA ARG A 122 13.69 -35.00 -2.07
C ARG A 122 13.09 -35.88 -3.13
#